data_AF-A0A2S7PKZ8-F1
#
_entry.id   AF-A0A2S7PKZ8-F1
#
_cell.length_a   1.000
_cell.length_b   1.000
_cell.length_c   1.000
_cell.angle_alpha   90.00
_cell.angle_beta   90.00
_cell.angle_gamma   90.00
#
_symmetry.space_group_name_H-M   'P 1'
#
loop_
_entity.id
_entity.type
_entity.pdbx_description
1 polymer ?
#
loop_
_entity_poly.entity_id
_entity_poly.type
_entity_poly.pdbx_seq_one_letter_code
_entity_poly.pdbx_strand_id
1 'polypeptide(L)'
;MSFQLNRYWITNRDINKKVITTEIQYYLGPESTVRAYTLEGEDGYLISTPGECLTDEQIDDICVKSKELWDKQVAQRVKKEPGKKLKRPLHQPVVISRAPKSHSQRSNRSDDRGSGSSRRSYDDRYPESP
;
A
#
# COMPACT_ATOMS: atom_id res chain seq x y z
N MET A 1 32.03 25.23 30.00
CA MET A 1 31.58 25.88 28.76
C MET A 1 30.33 25.16 28.30
N SER A 2 29.19 25.86 28.21
CA SER A 2 27.98 25.29 27.62
C SER A 2 28.20 25.18 26.12
N PHE A 3 28.38 23.96 25.61
CA PHE A 3 28.36 23.72 24.16
C PHE A 3 26.94 24.02 23.68
N GLN A 4 26.73 25.20 23.08
CA GLN A 4 25.47 25.51 22.43
C GLN A 4 25.35 24.61 21.21
N LEU A 5 24.44 23.64 21.28
CA LEU A 5 24.11 22.78 20.15
C LEU A 5 23.21 23.57 19.20
N ASN A 6 23.60 23.68 17.94
CA ASN A 6 22.74 24.14 16.88
C ASN A 6 21.65 23.11 16.64
N ARG A 7 20.38 23.54 16.69
CA ARG A 7 19.22 22.67 16.53
C ARG A 7 18.31 23.26 15.47
N TYR A 8 18.13 22.53 14.38
CA TYR A 8 17.33 22.98 13.25
C TYR A 8 16.61 21.80 12.61
N TRP A 9 15.49 22.10 11.97
CA TRP A 9 14.60 21.11 11.40
C TRP A 9 14.64 21.17 9.87
N ILE A 10 14.66 20.00 9.24
CA ILE A 10 14.52 19.87 7.79
C ILE A 10 13.33 18.96 7.46
N THR A 11 12.66 19.26 6.36
CA THR A 11 11.49 18.48 5.90
C THR A 11 11.91 17.07 5.48
N ASN A 12 10.99 16.09 5.52
CA ASN A 12 11.23 14.72 5.04
C ASN A 12 11.00 14.57 3.52
N ARG A 13 11.03 15.65 2.73
CA ARG A 13 10.79 15.55 1.29
C ARG A 13 11.94 14.79 0.62
N ASP A 14 11.65 13.57 0.17
CA ASP A 14 12.59 12.68 -0.53
C ASP A 14 13.82 12.22 0.28
N ILE A 15 13.81 12.37 1.61
CA ILE A 15 14.94 12.00 2.47
C ILE A 15 14.72 10.63 3.11
N ASN A 16 15.67 9.71 2.88
CA ASN A 16 15.63 8.41 3.54
C ASN A 16 16.31 8.48 4.92
N LYS A 17 15.63 7.97 5.96
CA LYS A 17 16.15 7.91 7.33
C LYS A 17 17.58 7.35 7.43
N LYS A 18 17.91 6.32 6.63
CA LYS A 18 19.25 5.73 6.64
C LYS A 18 20.31 6.66 6.07
N VAL A 19 19.98 7.42 5.03
CA VAL A 19 20.90 8.36 4.40
C VAL A 19 21.15 9.53 5.33
N ILE A 20 20.10 10.22 5.78
CA ILE A 20 20.27 11.39 6.65
C ILE A 20 21.05 11.07 7.93
N THR A 21 20.82 9.89 8.54
CA THR A 21 21.57 9.50 9.75
C THR A 21 23.07 9.36 9.45
N THR A 22 23.44 8.73 8.33
CA THR A 22 24.84 8.53 7.94
C THR A 22 25.49 9.83 7.48
N GLU A 23 24.80 10.61 6.64
CA GLU A 23 25.32 11.85 6.05
C GLU A 23 25.51 12.93 7.10
N ILE A 24 24.61 13.04 8.08
CA ILE A 24 24.79 13.98 9.19
C ILE A 24 26.04 13.67 10.00
N GLN A 25 26.31 12.39 10.27
CA GLN A 25 27.54 12.00 10.96
C GLN A 25 28.79 12.21 10.09
N TYR A 26 28.66 12.13 8.77
CA TYR A 26 29.75 12.37 7.83
C TYR A 26 30.11 13.85 7.72
N TYR A 27 29.14 14.74 7.52
CA TYR A 27 29.37 16.18 7.35
C TYR A 27 29.62 16.89 8.69
N LEU A 28 28.87 16.54 9.73
CA LEU A 28 28.88 17.26 11.02
C LEU A 28 29.58 16.50 12.14
N GLY A 29 30.11 15.31 11.85
CA GLY A 29 30.80 14.45 12.81
C GLY A 29 29.88 13.59 13.69
N PRO A 30 30.46 12.64 14.44
CA PRO A 30 29.72 11.62 15.21
C PRO A 30 28.92 12.17 16.38
N GLU A 31 29.28 13.36 16.88
CA GLU A 31 28.54 14.07 17.95
C GLU A 31 27.20 14.64 17.46
N SER A 32 27.00 14.69 16.14
CA SER A 32 25.77 15.20 15.54
C SER A 32 24.69 14.13 15.53
N THR A 33 23.48 14.52 15.95
CA THR A 33 22.35 13.61 16.11
C THR A 33 21.18 14.02 15.22
N VAL A 34 20.46 13.00 14.73
CA VAL A 34 19.27 13.15 13.90
C VAL A 34 18.13 12.41 14.55
N ARG A 35 16.97 13.05 14.66
CA ARG A 35 15.74 12.41 15.13
C ARG A 35 14.57 12.78 14.24
N ALA A 36 13.66 11.83 14.03
CA ALA A 36 12.38 12.14 13.40
C ALA A 36 11.62 13.14 14.27
N TYR A 37 11.07 14.18 13.65
CA TYR A 37 10.35 15.24 14.33
C TYR A 37 9.30 15.84 13.39
N THR A 38 8.08 15.95 13.89
CA THR A 38 6.97 16.57 13.17
C THR A 38 6.84 18.02 13.63
N LEU A 39 7.01 18.97 12.71
CA LEU A 39 6.86 20.40 12.96
C LEU A 39 5.62 20.89 12.20
N GLU A 40 4.65 21.48 12.91
CA GLU A 40 3.41 22.03 12.32
C GLU A 40 2.60 21.04 11.48
N GLY A 41 2.70 19.73 11.78
CA GLY A 41 2.02 18.67 11.03
C GLY A 41 2.79 18.16 9.81
N GLU A 42 3.96 18.72 9.51
CA GLU A 42 4.88 18.19 8.51
C GLU A 42 5.93 17.29 9.16
N ASP A 43 6.11 16.09 8.59
CA ASP A 43 7.14 15.17 9.02
C ASP A 43 8.51 15.61 8.51
N GLY A 44 9.50 15.54 9.39
CA GLY A 44 10.87 15.92 9.09
C GLY A 44 11.87 15.32 10.06
N TYR A 45 13.05 15.91 10.05
CA TYR A 45 14.16 15.52 10.88
C TYR A 45 14.69 16.73 11.63
N LEU A 46 14.78 16.59 12.94
CA LEU A 46 15.43 17.58 13.80
C LEU A 46 16.89 17.15 13.99
N ILE A 47 17.79 18.02 13.57
CA ILE A 47 19.23 17.84 13.66
C ILE A 47 19.72 18.59 14.90
N SER A 48 20.67 18.02 15.62
CA SER A 48 21.36 18.67 16.73
C SER A 48 22.86 18.45 16.60
N THR A 49 23.63 19.52 16.42
CA THR A 49 25.07 19.49 16.16
C THR A 49 25.81 20.50 17.04
N PRO A 50 27.01 20.17 17.57
CA PRO A 50 27.87 21.13 18.27
C PRO A 50 28.64 22.07 17.34
N GLY A 51 28.55 21.88 16.02
CA GLY A 51 29.29 22.64 15.01
C GLY A 51 28.39 23.44 14.07
N GLU A 52 28.86 23.65 12.84
CA GLU A 52 28.12 24.38 11.79
C GLU A 52 26.80 23.68 11.42
N CYS A 53 25.85 24.45 10.92
CA CYS A 53 24.62 23.90 10.33
C CYS A 53 24.93 23.31 8.94
N LEU A 54 24.11 22.36 8.48
CA LEU A 54 24.18 21.89 7.11
C LEU A 54 23.97 23.07 6.14
N THR A 55 24.73 23.07 5.05
CA THR A 55 24.49 23.96 3.91
C THR A 55 23.40 23.39 3.01
N ASP A 56 22.77 24.26 2.22
CA ASP A 56 21.73 23.85 1.25
C ASP A 56 22.28 22.80 0.26
N GLU A 57 23.53 22.96 -0.19
CA GLU A 57 24.21 21.99 -1.06
C GLU A 57 24.32 20.60 -0.42
N GLN A 58 24.60 20.53 0.89
CA GLN A 58 24.68 19.26 1.61
C GLN A 58 23.29 18.63 1.79
N ILE A 59 22.25 19.45 1.96
CA ILE A 59 20.86 18.97 2.00
C ILE A 59 20.47 18.39 0.63
N ASP A 60 20.86 19.05 -0.46
CA ASP A 60 20.64 18.55 -1.82
C ASP A 60 21.36 17.22 -2.06
N ASP A 61 22.63 17.10 -1.62
CA ASP A 61 23.37 15.84 -1.68
C ASP A 61 22.65 14.70 -0.94
N ILE A 62 22.08 14.97 0.24
CA ILE A 62 21.31 14.02 1.04
C ILE A 62 20.05 13.57 0.27
N CYS A 63 19.36 14.49 -0.40
CA CYS A 63 18.19 14.20 -1.23
C CYS A 63 18.57 13.30 -2.42
N VAL A 64 19.66 13.63 -3.13
CA VAL A 64 20.17 12.84 -4.26
C VAL A 64 20.53 11.41 -3.83
N LYS A 65 21.29 11.26 -2.73
CA LYS A 65 21.67 9.95 -2.19
C LYS A 65 20.46 9.13 -1.72
N SER A 66 19.46 9.79 -1.14
CA SER A 66 18.21 9.15 -0.72
C SER A 66 17.42 8.59 -1.89
N LYS A 67 17.32 9.36 -2.97
CA LYS A 67 16.70 8.93 -4.23
C LYS A 67 17.45 7.76 -4.86
N GLU A 68 18.78 7.82 -4.93
CA GLU A 68 19.58 6.71 -5.46
C GLU A 68 19.37 5.41 -4.68
N LEU A 69 19.30 5.48 -3.34
CA LEU A 69 19.02 4.30 -2.52
C LEU A 69 17.63 3.73 -2.79
N TRP A 70 16.64 4.59 -3.01
CA TRP A 70 15.30 4.17 -3.41
C TRP A 70 15.32 3.48 -4.77
N ASP A 71 15.93 4.09 -5.78
CA ASP A 71 16.03 3.55 -7.13
C ASP A 71 16.79 2.22 -7.16
N LYS A 72 17.89 2.10 -6.40
CA LYS A 72 18.62 0.84 -6.24
C LYS A 72 17.74 -0.26 -5.62
N GLN A 73 16.93 0.07 -4.60
CA GLN A 73 15.99 -0.88 -4.01
C GLN A 73 14.88 -1.29 -4.97
N VAL A 74 14.31 -0.33 -5.71
CA VAL A 74 13.29 -0.61 -6.73
C VAL A 74 13.86 -1.51 -7.81
N ALA A 75 15.04 -1.21 -8.34
CA ALA A 75 15.71 -2.03 -9.36
C ALA A 75 16.03 -3.44 -8.84
N GLN A 76 16.42 -3.60 -7.58
CA GLN A 76 16.61 -4.91 -6.96
C GLN A 76 15.31 -5.71 -6.79
N ARG A 77 14.20 -5.04 -6.47
CA ARG A 77 12.87 -5.68 -6.39
C ARG A 77 12.40 -6.14 -7.77
N VAL A 78 12.60 -5.34 -8.81
CA VAL A 78 12.24 -5.68 -10.20
C VAL A 78 13.08 -6.83 -10.74
N LYS A 79 14.37 -6.92 -10.38
CA LYS A 79 15.23 -8.08 -10.75
C LYS A 79 14.88 -9.37 -9.99
N LYS A 80 14.06 -9.30 -8.95
CA LYS A 80 13.76 -10.41 -8.04
C LYS A 80 12.30 -10.83 -8.14
N GLU A 81 11.81 -11.18 -9.33
CA GLU A 81 10.82 -12.24 -9.61
C GLU A 81 10.55 -12.24 -11.13
N PRO A 82 10.63 -13.40 -11.81
CA PRO A 82 9.57 -14.38 -11.63
C PRO A 82 10.11 -15.79 -11.39
N GLY A 83 9.72 -16.43 -10.28
CA GLY A 83 9.74 -17.89 -10.20
C GLY A 83 10.24 -18.52 -8.91
N LYS A 84 10.52 -17.78 -7.83
CA LYS A 84 10.82 -18.44 -6.55
C LYS A 84 9.50 -18.75 -5.85
N LYS A 85 8.95 -19.94 -6.13
CA LYS A 85 7.89 -20.58 -5.33
C LYS A 85 8.22 -20.41 -3.86
N LEU A 86 7.41 -19.59 -3.17
CA LEU A 86 7.54 -19.29 -1.76
C LEU A 86 7.42 -20.60 -0.94
N LYS A 87 8.56 -21.18 -0.51
CA LYS A 87 8.59 -22.26 0.49
C LYS A 87 8.47 -21.67 1.90
N ARG A 88 7.33 -21.07 2.22
CA ARG A 88 6.99 -20.67 3.61
C ARG A 88 5.65 -21.28 3.99
N PRO A 89 5.51 -21.93 5.16
CA PRO A 89 4.19 -22.31 5.64
C PRO A 89 3.31 -21.06 5.69
N LEU A 90 2.12 -21.18 5.09
CA LEU A 90 1.20 -20.09 4.81
C LEU A 90 0.89 -19.26 6.07
N HIS A 91 1.39 -18.02 6.17
CA HIS A 91 0.75 -17.00 7.01
C HIS A 91 -0.54 -16.56 6.31
N GLN A 92 -1.57 -17.41 6.39
CA GLN A 92 -2.91 -17.04 6.00
C GLN A 92 -3.41 -15.96 6.97
N PRO A 93 -4.05 -14.89 6.47
CA PRO A 93 -4.67 -13.90 7.35
C PRO A 93 -5.73 -14.59 8.21
N VAL A 94 -5.64 -14.38 9.53
CA VAL A 94 -6.66 -14.83 10.47
C VAL A 94 -7.86 -13.89 10.32
N VAL A 95 -8.97 -14.41 9.78
CA VAL A 95 -10.19 -13.64 9.57
C VAL A 95 -10.96 -13.55 10.89
N ILE A 96 -10.99 -12.37 11.50
CA ILE A 96 -11.69 -12.13 12.78
C ILE A 96 -13.20 -11.93 12.58
N SER A 97 -13.63 -11.38 11.45
CA SER A 97 -15.03 -11.34 11.04
C SER A 97 -15.15 -11.19 9.52
N ARG A 98 -16.16 -11.82 8.92
CA ARG A 98 -16.55 -11.64 7.52
C ARG A 98 -17.86 -10.87 7.49
N ALA A 99 -17.93 -9.80 6.70
CA ALA A 99 -19.20 -9.13 6.43
C ALA A 99 -20.19 -10.14 5.84
N PRO A 100 -21.48 -10.12 6.25
CA PRO A 100 -22.48 -11.05 5.73
C PRO A 100 -22.63 -10.84 4.23
N LYS A 101 -22.47 -11.92 3.47
CA LYS A 101 -22.80 -11.95 2.05
C LYS A 101 -24.32 -11.80 1.95
N SER A 102 -24.79 -10.68 1.41
CA SER A 102 -26.18 -10.50 1.01
C SER A 102 -26.54 -11.62 0.04
N HIS A 103 -27.32 -12.59 0.51
CA HIS A 103 -27.69 -13.78 -0.26
C HIS A 103 -28.83 -13.38 -1.19
N SER A 104 -28.50 -12.87 -2.38
CA SER A 104 -29.46 -12.82 -3.48
C SER A 104 -29.74 -14.25 -3.92
N GLN A 105 -30.78 -14.85 -3.33
CA GLN A 105 -31.36 -16.12 -3.77
C GLN A 105 -31.80 -15.98 -5.23
N ARG A 106 -30.99 -16.48 -6.17
CA ARG A 106 -31.46 -16.79 -7.52
C ARG A 106 -31.86 -18.26 -7.54
N SER A 107 -33.16 -18.46 -7.37
CA SER A 107 -33.90 -19.72 -7.53
C SER A 107 -33.55 -20.39 -8.86
N ASN A 108 -32.86 -21.53 -8.82
CA ASN A 108 -32.85 -22.50 -9.91
C ASN A 108 -34.11 -23.37 -9.78
N ARG A 109 -35.11 -23.13 -10.64
CA ARG A 109 -36.17 -24.10 -10.97
C ARG A 109 -36.37 -24.05 -12.48
N SER A 110 -35.78 -25.02 -13.17
CA SER A 110 -36.06 -25.29 -14.57
C SER A 110 -35.91 -26.79 -14.80
N ASP A 111 -36.92 -27.53 -14.36
CA ASP A 111 -37.17 -28.92 -14.72
C ASP A 111 -38.67 -29.06 -14.96
N ASP A 112 -39.16 -28.49 -16.07
CA ASP A 112 -40.49 -28.79 -16.59
C ASP A 112 -40.30 -29.65 -17.85
N ARG A 113 -40.35 -30.96 -17.64
CA ARG A 113 -40.29 -31.97 -18.70
C ARG A 113 -41.56 -31.85 -19.54
N GLY A 114 -41.39 -31.35 -20.74
CA GLY A 114 -42.46 -31.15 -21.71
C GLY A 114 -43.31 -32.40 -21.98
N SER A 115 -44.62 -32.14 -21.98
CA SER A 115 -45.53 -32.50 -23.07
C SER A 115 -45.73 -33.99 -23.34
N GLY A 116 -46.43 -34.65 -22.41
CA GLY A 116 -47.32 -35.75 -22.75
C GLY A 116 -48.77 -35.27 -22.73
N SER A 117 -49.38 -35.02 -23.90
CA SER A 117 -50.82 -35.27 -24.05
C SER A 117 -51.18 -35.55 -25.50
N SER A 118 -51.62 -36.78 -25.68
CA SER A 118 -52.04 -37.40 -26.91
C SER A 118 -53.49 -37.02 -27.19
N ARG A 119 -53.72 -36.43 -28.37
CA ARG A 119 -54.82 -36.69 -29.32
C ARG A 119 -56.28 -36.60 -28.85
N ARG A 120 -57.10 -36.08 -29.80
CA ARG A 120 -58.57 -36.14 -29.97
C ARG A 120 -59.30 -34.91 -29.42
N SER A 121 -60.27 -34.31 -30.09
CA SER A 121 -60.90 -34.50 -31.40
C SER A 121 -61.73 -33.24 -31.62
N TYR A 122 -61.68 -32.67 -32.82
CA TYR A 122 -62.70 -31.71 -33.29
C TYR A 122 -64.03 -32.47 -33.44
N ASP A 123 -65.13 -31.92 -32.89
CA ASP A 123 -66.52 -32.02 -33.38
C ASP A 123 -67.40 -31.18 -32.43
N ASP A 124 -67.81 -29.97 -32.79
CA ASP A 124 -69.05 -29.64 -33.51
C ASP A 124 -70.33 -29.82 -32.67
N ARG A 125 -71.00 -28.68 -32.39
CA ARG A 125 -72.44 -28.43 -32.20
C ARG A 125 -72.74 -27.37 -31.14
N TYR A 126 -73.04 -26.16 -31.60
CA TYR A 126 -73.95 -25.23 -30.93
C TYR A 126 -75.22 -25.16 -31.79
N PRO A 127 -76.41 -25.50 -31.30
CA PRO A 127 -77.63 -25.11 -31.96
C PRO A 127 -78.00 -23.69 -31.53
N GLU A 128 -78.08 -22.78 -32.51
CA GLU A 128 -78.98 -21.63 -32.45
C GLU A 128 -80.40 -22.12 -32.18
N SER A 129 -81.17 -21.38 -31.38
CA SER A 129 -82.61 -21.25 -31.58
C SER A 129 -83.14 -19.96 -30.92
N PRO A 130 -84.18 -19.36 -31.51
CA PRO A 130 -84.62 -17.97 -31.37
C PRO A 130 -85.35 -17.61 -30.07
#